data_AF-A0A239FPL7-F1
#
_entry.id   AF-A0A239FPL7-F1
#
_cell.length_a   1.000
_cell.length_b   1.000
_cell.length_c   1.000
_cell.angle_alpha   90.00
_cell.angle_beta   90.00
_cell.angle_gamma   90.00
#
_symmetry.space_group_name_H-M   'P 1'
#
loop_
_entity.id
_entity.type
_entity.pdbx_description
1 polymer ?
#
loop_
_entity_poly.entity_id
_entity_poly.type
_entity_poly.pdbx_seq_one_letter_code
_entity_poly.pdbx_strand_id
1 'polypeptide(L)'
;MKYGNFNLRRGDHDGNTQQNTPPRWSGIDNPAVQLETAETGIVSTSSSAASLTVPEHVRLLQEDLQTLGFAIIGSPDGSFGKSSEWAVREFQIYARMPHVARVKVNKIGQLLLTATGNPKLVNNNEVYYDSSAHIVAKAGQLPNTSGTTDELRSYYVDSLEQTTNGHLYTGPVSGVVDSDTRTAIEFWLENHYRCPVVIEAWSVSNTGARTLLSNGGSNLWKYDSFTSSAPRIFARDFTQYYTYPSTRSASQYQAIGYYDTQGGPNATKKHSWSPEAEMTVENMLGTPANPEQLNSTPLSVYRVIRVVAEAECYGRFDVINAWDNSLISAGPCHWTMGASNGNEYEKAEFPAFIAYFLRHYEVYFKKVFGNFGLYPEYEWGDEDLYSSSTLTYTSWLKLTNETHQPSQLTYADTEFTPLSNKKPEANYLKNWHWIYRISMAGRTISEYRQAMWEMAKLRVLDIRKKSVEFQVGTNTINSTLGEVFTSEKAVAILLRWHVYRPSHVVHPNYERITTVIQSAINNNPLVSWHLQVSNWEDIHESVLTEHLLTAASAVNNSILTSILFGSDQPQGSVRTGRDTFLVDA
;
A
#
# COMPACT_ATOMS: atom_id res chain seq x y z
N MET A 1 20.70 -3.08 -30.53
CA MET A 1 20.15 -1.92 -29.80
C MET A 1 18.65 -2.11 -29.67
N LYS A 2 18.16 -2.44 -28.47
CA LYS A 2 16.72 -2.59 -28.25
C LYS A 2 15.93 -1.32 -28.55
N TYR A 3 14.70 -1.53 -29.01
CA TYR A 3 13.67 -0.51 -29.19
C TYR A 3 14.12 0.71 -30.01
N GLY A 4 14.96 0.51 -31.02
CA GLY A 4 15.45 1.60 -31.88
C GLY A 4 16.34 2.64 -31.16
N ASN A 5 16.80 2.35 -29.94
CA ASN A 5 17.52 3.30 -29.07
C ASN A 5 16.69 4.52 -28.64
N PHE A 6 15.36 4.41 -28.68
CA PHE A 6 14.43 5.47 -28.27
C PHE A 6 14.19 5.48 -26.76
N ASN A 7 14.05 6.68 -26.19
CA ASN A 7 13.60 6.88 -24.81
C ASN A 7 12.08 6.80 -24.74
N LEU A 8 11.56 5.57 -24.88
CA LEU A 8 10.12 5.31 -24.95
C LEU A 8 9.41 5.79 -23.68
N ARG A 9 8.27 6.46 -23.84
CA ARG A 9 7.53 7.11 -22.74
C ARG A 9 6.03 7.15 -23.03
N ARG A 10 5.26 7.56 -22.02
CA ARG A 10 3.80 7.73 -22.14
C ARG A 10 3.42 8.56 -23.37
N GLY A 11 2.51 8.02 -24.17
CA GLY A 11 2.04 8.63 -25.42
C GLY A 11 2.77 8.16 -26.68
N ASP A 12 3.90 7.46 -26.57
CA ASP A 12 4.54 6.81 -27.71
C ASP A 12 3.68 5.65 -28.25
N HIS A 13 3.75 5.37 -29.55
CA HIS A 13 3.04 4.27 -30.20
C HIS A 13 3.70 3.85 -31.50
N ASP A 14 3.53 2.59 -31.88
CA ASP A 14 4.10 2.03 -33.12
C ASP A 14 3.34 2.47 -34.40
N GLY A 15 2.26 3.25 -34.24
CA GLY A 15 1.46 3.76 -35.35
C GLY A 15 0.53 2.70 -35.94
N ASN A 16 -0.23 3.10 -36.96
CA ASN A 16 -1.13 2.19 -37.68
C ASN A 16 -1.32 2.68 -39.12
N THR A 17 -0.87 1.87 -40.08
CA THR A 17 -0.97 2.19 -41.51
C THR A 17 -2.42 2.23 -42.01
N GLN A 18 -3.33 1.43 -41.43
CA GLN A 18 -4.76 1.45 -41.78
C GLN A 18 -5.47 2.71 -41.30
N GLN A 19 -4.96 3.33 -40.22
CA GLN A 19 -5.52 4.54 -39.62
C GLN A 19 -4.69 5.79 -39.96
N ASN A 20 -3.73 5.68 -40.88
CA ASN A 20 -2.79 6.74 -41.26
C ASN A 20 -2.16 7.45 -40.06
N THR A 21 -1.88 6.69 -39.00
CA THR A 21 -1.29 7.20 -37.76
C THR A 21 0.21 6.93 -37.80
N PRO A 22 1.08 7.96 -37.89
CA PRO A 22 2.53 7.75 -37.91
C PRO A 22 3.01 7.15 -36.58
N PRO A 23 4.11 6.39 -36.56
CA PRO A 23 4.73 5.98 -35.30
C PRO A 23 5.24 7.20 -34.52
N ARG A 24 5.16 7.15 -33.19
CA ARG A 24 5.67 8.16 -32.27
C ARG A 24 6.58 7.50 -31.26
N TRP A 25 7.85 7.91 -31.21
CA TRP A 25 8.84 7.36 -30.29
C TRP A 25 9.71 8.47 -29.71
N SER A 26 10.07 8.36 -28.43
CA SER A 26 10.77 9.43 -27.68
C SER A 26 9.99 10.76 -27.66
N GLY A 27 8.66 10.71 -27.77
CA GLY A 27 7.82 11.90 -27.85
C GLY A 27 7.88 12.66 -29.18
N ILE A 28 8.43 12.06 -30.23
CA ILE A 28 8.55 12.66 -31.56
C ILE A 28 7.79 11.80 -32.57
N ASP A 29 6.96 12.43 -33.38
CA ASP A 29 6.29 11.76 -34.51
C ASP A 29 7.34 11.47 -35.57
N ASN A 30 7.52 10.19 -35.89
CA ASN A 30 8.45 9.74 -36.91
C ASN A 30 7.72 9.69 -38.25
N PRO A 31 8.38 10.04 -39.37
CA PRO A 31 7.72 10.09 -40.66
C PRO A 31 7.05 8.75 -40.96
N ALA A 32 5.79 8.80 -41.40
CA ALA A 32 5.11 7.63 -41.92
C ALA A 32 5.99 7.03 -43.01
N VAL A 33 6.16 5.69 -42.98
CA VAL A 33 6.86 5.01 -44.06
C VAL A 33 6.05 5.25 -45.34
N GLN A 34 6.48 6.20 -46.17
CA GLN A 34 5.83 6.46 -47.44
C GLN A 34 6.09 5.24 -48.33
N LEU A 35 5.00 4.67 -48.87
CA LEU A 35 5.10 3.79 -50.03
C LEU A 35 5.75 4.63 -51.13
N GLU A 36 7.03 4.42 -51.42
CA GLU A 36 7.59 4.94 -52.66
C GLU A 36 6.74 4.34 -53.79
N THR A 37 5.99 5.21 -54.47
CA THR A 37 5.37 4.88 -55.75
C THR A 37 6.48 4.36 -56.64
N ALA A 38 6.43 3.06 -56.96
CA ALA A 38 7.33 2.44 -57.90
C ALA A 38 7.44 3.34 -59.14
N GLU A 39 8.65 3.84 -59.42
CA GLU A 39 8.93 4.47 -60.70
C GLU A 39 8.48 3.52 -61.80
N THR A 40 7.68 4.04 -62.73
CA THR A 40 7.20 3.34 -63.91
C THR A 40 8.39 2.90 -64.77
N GLY A 41 8.90 1.70 -64.49
CA GLY A 41 9.92 1.00 -65.27
C GLY A 41 9.47 -0.43 -65.53
N ILE A 42 8.90 -0.63 -66.72
CA ILE A 42 8.71 -1.88 -67.49
C ILE A 42 8.51 -3.18 -66.67
N VAL A 43 7.30 -3.72 -66.81
CA VAL A 43 6.81 -5.04 -66.38
C VAL A 43 7.86 -6.15 -66.52
N SER A 44 8.28 -6.71 -65.39
CA SER A 44 8.68 -8.12 -65.31
C SER A 44 7.92 -8.77 -64.14
N THR A 45 7.27 -9.88 -64.46
CA THR A 45 6.37 -10.62 -63.56
C THR A 45 7.17 -11.37 -62.50
N SER A 46 7.41 -10.73 -61.36
CA SER A 46 7.57 -11.34 -60.02
C SER A 46 7.98 -10.28 -59.00
N SER A 47 7.03 -9.42 -58.60
CA SER A 47 7.24 -8.54 -57.44
C SER A 47 6.42 -9.05 -56.26
N SER A 48 7.08 -9.77 -55.36
CA SER A 48 6.70 -9.78 -53.96
C SER A 48 6.72 -8.33 -53.49
N ALA A 49 5.55 -7.73 -53.28
CA ALA A 49 5.43 -6.43 -52.66
C ALA A 49 6.14 -6.49 -51.31
N ALA A 50 7.30 -5.85 -51.21
CA ALA A 50 7.99 -5.67 -49.94
C ALA A 50 7.09 -4.78 -49.07
N SER A 51 6.30 -5.41 -48.20
CA SER A 51 5.60 -4.70 -47.14
C SER A 51 6.67 -4.09 -46.24
N LEU A 52 6.89 -2.78 -46.39
CA LEU A 52 7.69 -2.01 -45.45
C LEU A 52 7.01 -2.11 -44.09
N THR A 53 7.55 -2.99 -43.23
CA THR A 53 6.99 -3.28 -41.91
C THR A 53 7.39 -2.12 -40.99
N VAL A 54 6.41 -1.44 -40.41
CA VAL A 54 6.68 -0.40 -39.40
C VAL A 54 7.34 -1.08 -38.20
N PRO A 55 8.49 -0.59 -37.71
CA PRO A 55 9.11 -1.13 -36.50
C PRO A 55 8.13 -1.11 -35.32
N GLU A 56 8.01 -2.20 -34.56
CA GLU A 56 7.07 -2.29 -33.43
C GLU A 56 7.81 -2.21 -32.09
N HIS A 57 8.43 -1.06 -31.82
CA HIS A 57 9.29 -0.86 -30.66
C HIS A 57 8.54 -0.92 -29.34
N VAL A 58 7.33 -0.36 -29.28
CA VAL A 58 6.50 -0.36 -28.07
C VAL A 58 5.92 -1.76 -27.83
N ARG A 59 5.43 -2.44 -28.86
CA ARG A 59 4.94 -3.83 -28.74
C ARG A 59 6.05 -4.76 -28.23
N LEU A 60 7.26 -4.65 -28.80
CA LEU A 60 8.40 -5.45 -28.37
C LEU A 60 8.75 -5.21 -26.89
N LEU A 61 8.79 -3.95 -26.44
CA LEU A 61 8.97 -3.61 -25.03
C LEU A 61 7.91 -4.28 -24.14
N GLN A 62 6.65 -4.24 -24.56
CA GLN A 62 5.55 -4.83 -23.81
C GLN A 62 5.70 -6.36 -23.68
N GLU A 63 6.10 -7.03 -24.75
CA GLU A 63 6.37 -8.47 -24.76
C GLU A 63 7.57 -8.85 -23.88
N ASP A 64 8.63 -8.06 -23.92
CA ASP A 64 9.80 -8.24 -23.08
C ASP A 64 9.48 -8.08 -21.59
N LEU A 65 8.73 -7.04 -21.23
CA LEU A 65 8.30 -6.84 -19.84
C LEU A 65 7.35 -7.96 -19.37
N GLN A 66 6.45 -8.46 -20.22
CA GLN A 66 5.65 -9.65 -19.91
C GLN A 66 6.51 -10.90 -19.71
N THR A 67 7.52 -11.09 -20.56
CA THR A 67 8.51 -12.18 -20.46
C THR A 67 9.22 -12.15 -19.12
N LEU A 68 9.61 -10.95 -18.67
CA LEU A 68 10.22 -10.70 -17.37
C LEU A 68 9.25 -10.81 -16.18
N GLY A 69 7.94 -10.91 -16.40
CA GLY A 69 6.94 -11.13 -15.34
C GLY A 69 6.15 -9.90 -14.92
N PHE A 70 6.29 -8.77 -15.62
CA PHE A 70 5.55 -7.53 -15.37
C PHE A 70 4.19 -7.54 -16.09
N ALA A 71 3.29 -8.41 -15.63
CA ALA A 71 2.00 -8.63 -16.28
C ALA A 71 0.99 -7.47 -16.13
N ILE A 72 1.35 -6.40 -15.41
CA ILE A 72 0.53 -5.17 -15.30
C ILE A 72 0.23 -4.53 -16.67
N ILE A 73 1.07 -4.79 -17.68
CA ILE A 73 0.87 -4.34 -19.07
C ILE A 73 -0.47 -4.78 -19.63
N GLY A 74 -0.92 -6.01 -19.33
CA GLY A 74 -2.00 -6.65 -20.08
C GLY A 74 -1.52 -7.05 -21.48
N SER A 75 -2.42 -7.12 -22.46
CA SER A 75 -2.07 -7.52 -23.83
C SER A 75 -1.18 -6.46 -24.51
N PRO A 76 -0.04 -6.83 -25.12
CA PRO A 76 0.74 -5.93 -25.96
C PRO A 76 -0.10 -5.37 -27.12
N ASP A 77 -0.10 -4.06 -27.28
CA ASP A 77 -0.92 -3.32 -28.24
C ASP A 77 -0.13 -2.27 -29.04
N GLY A 78 1.18 -2.15 -28.79
CA GLY A 78 2.02 -1.16 -29.46
C GLY A 78 1.76 0.28 -29.00
N SER A 79 1.00 0.49 -27.91
CA SER A 79 0.70 1.80 -27.33
C SER A 79 1.32 1.96 -25.94
N PHE A 80 2.15 2.98 -25.75
CA PHE A 80 2.78 3.28 -24.47
C PHE A 80 1.79 4.08 -23.61
N GLY A 81 0.78 3.37 -23.10
CA GLY A 81 -0.19 3.92 -22.16
C GLY A 81 0.27 3.82 -20.70
N LYS A 82 -0.68 4.07 -19.79
CA LYS A 82 -0.46 4.00 -18.34
C LYS A 82 0.11 2.65 -17.86
N SER A 83 -0.39 1.53 -18.41
CA SER A 83 0.05 0.19 -18.00
C SER A 83 1.51 -0.05 -18.37
N SER A 84 1.96 0.46 -19.53
CA SER A 84 3.36 0.39 -19.97
C SER A 84 4.26 1.22 -19.07
N GLU A 85 3.86 2.46 -18.74
CA GLU A 85 4.63 3.28 -17.80
C GLU A 85 4.74 2.63 -16.42
N TRP A 86 3.63 2.13 -15.88
CA TRP A 86 3.64 1.45 -14.59
C TRP A 86 4.53 0.21 -14.62
N ALA A 87 4.51 -0.58 -15.69
CA ALA A 87 5.39 -1.74 -15.84
C ALA A 87 6.87 -1.34 -15.87
N VAL A 88 7.21 -0.25 -16.57
CA VAL A 88 8.58 0.28 -16.61
C VAL A 88 9.02 0.78 -15.24
N ARG A 89 8.16 1.52 -14.51
CA ARG A 89 8.43 1.94 -13.13
C ARG A 89 8.70 0.74 -12.23
N GLU A 90 7.84 -0.26 -12.27
CA GLU A 90 7.99 -1.47 -11.46
C GLU A 90 9.24 -2.25 -11.84
N PHE A 91 9.58 -2.34 -13.12
CA PHE A 91 10.85 -2.91 -13.57
C PHE A 91 12.04 -2.14 -13.00
N GLN A 92 12.06 -0.81 -13.13
CA GLN A 92 13.12 0.03 -12.57
C GLN A 92 13.26 -0.17 -11.06
N ILE A 93 12.16 -0.28 -10.31
CA ILE A 93 12.18 -0.57 -8.87
C ILE A 93 12.88 -1.90 -8.57
N TYR A 94 12.45 -2.98 -9.24
CA TYR A 94 13.00 -4.31 -8.96
C TYR A 94 14.41 -4.50 -9.53
N ALA A 95 14.76 -3.79 -10.60
CA ALA A 95 16.10 -3.78 -11.19
C ALA A 95 17.16 -3.13 -10.28
N ARG A 96 16.73 -2.35 -9.28
CA ARG A 96 17.60 -1.79 -8.22
C ARG A 96 17.87 -2.77 -7.07
N MET A 97 17.17 -3.90 -7.02
CA MET A 97 17.28 -4.83 -5.90
C MET A 97 18.57 -5.65 -5.99
N PRO A 98 19.24 -5.91 -4.86
CA PRO A 98 20.47 -6.70 -4.82
C PRO A 98 20.26 -8.16 -5.22
N HIS A 99 19.05 -8.68 -5.06
CA HIS A 99 18.67 -10.02 -5.50
C HIS A 99 17.42 -9.98 -6.35
N VAL A 100 17.36 -10.93 -7.28
CA VAL A 100 16.29 -11.09 -8.24
C VAL A 100 15.87 -12.56 -8.34
N ALA A 101 14.74 -12.83 -8.98
CA ALA A 101 14.40 -14.18 -9.40
C ALA A 101 15.12 -14.49 -10.73
N ARG A 102 15.59 -15.72 -10.89
CA ARG A 102 16.12 -16.26 -12.13
C ARG A 102 15.44 -17.59 -12.44
N VAL A 103 15.17 -17.85 -13.71
CA VAL A 103 14.73 -19.18 -14.14
C VAL A 103 15.87 -20.18 -13.89
N LYS A 104 15.61 -21.22 -13.10
CA LYS A 104 16.59 -22.27 -12.81
C LYS A 104 17.09 -22.88 -14.12
N VAL A 105 18.39 -23.19 -14.19
CA VAL A 105 19.03 -23.70 -15.42
C VAL A 105 18.29 -24.92 -16.00
N ASN A 106 17.86 -25.85 -15.15
CA ASN A 106 17.12 -27.05 -15.57
C ASN A 106 15.64 -26.80 -15.94
N LYS A 107 15.16 -25.56 -15.80
CA LYS A 107 13.80 -25.11 -16.12
C LYS A 107 13.80 -24.15 -17.32
N ILE A 108 14.97 -23.70 -17.79
CA ILE A 108 15.10 -22.86 -19.00
C ILE A 108 14.61 -23.65 -20.21
N GLY A 109 13.68 -23.05 -20.97
CA GLY A 109 13.09 -23.70 -22.14
C GLY A 109 12.20 -24.91 -21.82
N GLN A 110 11.87 -25.16 -20.54
CA GLN A 110 11.02 -26.28 -20.14
C GLN A 110 9.56 -26.06 -20.57
N LEU A 111 8.99 -27.08 -21.24
CA LEU A 111 7.62 -27.13 -21.77
C LEU A 111 6.59 -27.50 -20.68
N LEU A 112 5.59 -26.64 -20.44
CA LEU A 112 4.43 -26.85 -19.56
C LEU A 112 3.24 -26.02 -20.07
N LEU A 113 2.00 -26.46 -19.87
CA LEU A 113 0.80 -25.89 -20.54
C LEU A 113 -0.48 -26.07 -19.72
N THR A 114 -1.62 -25.44 -20.05
CA THR A 114 -2.94 -25.46 -19.33
C THR A 114 -2.93 -25.37 -17.78
N ALA A 115 -4.07 -25.09 -17.13
CA ALA A 115 -4.19 -25.26 -15.67
C ALA A 115 -3.93 -26.73 -15.21
N THR A 116 -3.71 -27.64 -16.18
CA THR A 116 -3.38 -29.07 -16.06
C THR A 116 -2.06 -29.46 -16.75
N GLY A 117 -1.09 -28.56 -16.92
CA GLY A 117 0.27 -28.89 -17.39
C GLY A 117 0.43 -29.28 -18.88
N ASN A 118 -0.60 -29.74 -19.56
CA ASN A 118 -0.40 -30.52 -20.78
C ASN A 118 0.01 -29.69 -21.97
N PRO A 119 1.16 -29.95 -22.65
CA PRO A 119 1.05 -30.12 -24.08
C PRO A 119 -0.03 -31.15 -24.17
N LYS A 120 -1.23 -30.61 -24.33
CA LYS A 120 -2.01 -30.86 -25.49
C LYS A 120 -1.10 -31.50 -26.52
N LEU A 121 -1.11 -32.83 -26.51
CA LEU A 121 -0.56 -33.65 -27.57
C LEU A 121 -1.02 -33.04 -28.90
N VAL A 122 -0.16 -32.95 -29.91
CA VAL A 122 -0.58 -32.62 -31.28
C VAL A 122 -0.18 -33.78 -32.17
N ASN A 123 -1.14 -34.63 -32.55
CA ASN A 123 -0.95 -35.70 -33.54
C ASN A 123 0.21 -36.67 -33.23
N ASN A 124 0.41 -37.07 -31.96
CA ASN A 124 1.54 -37.91 -31.52
C ASN A 124 2.95 -37.30 -31.74
N ASN A 125 3.09 -35.96 -31.80
CA ASN A 125 4.37 -35.24 -31.77
C ASN A 125 4.34 -34.04 -30.80
N GLU A 126 5.51 -33.64 -30.26
CA GLU A 126 5.72 -32.66 -29.16
C GLU A 126 6.43 -31.34 -29.58
N VAL A 127 6.48 -30.35 -28.66
CA VAL A 127 7.47 -29.23 -28.46
C VAL A 127 7.07 -27.78 -28.85
N TYR A 128 7.37 -26.77 -27.96
CA TYR A 128 8.16 -25.52 -28.22
C TYR A 128 8.65 -24.81 -26.92
N TYR A 129 9.80 -24.10 -27.04
CA TYR A 129 10.71 -23.63 -25.99
C TYR A 129 10.45 -22.19 -25.53
N ASP A 130 9.74 -21.95 -24.43
CA ASP A 130 9.56 -20.59 -23.90
C ASP A 130 9.48 -20.55 -22.36
N SER A 131 10.40 -19.82 -21.73
CA SER A 131 10.46 -19.61 -20.27
C SER A 131 9.82 -18.30 -19.82
N SER A 132 9.08 -17.63 -20.71
CA SER A 132 8.38 -16.38 -20.44
C SER A 132 7.44 -16.50 -19.25
N ALA A 133 7.56 -15.59 -18.29
CA ALA A 133 6.78 -15.62 -17.06
C ALA A 133 5.27 -15.69 -17.29
N HIS A 134 4.76 -14.91 -18.25
CA HIS A 134 3.33 -14.86 -18.58
C HIS A 134 2.78 -16.19 -19.15
N ILE A 135 3.64 -17.07 -19.67
CA ILE A 135 3.26 -18.41 -20.14
C ILE A 135 3.29 -19.38 -18.97
N VAL A 136 4.41 -19.43 -18.22
CA VAL A 136 4.58 -20.37 -17.11
C VAL A 136 3.54 -20.12 -16.00
N ALA A 137 3.16 -18.86 -15.74
CA ALA A 137 2.11 -18.52 -14.78
C ALA A 137 0.74 -19.14 -15.16
N LYS A 138 0.45 -19.34 -16.46
CA LYS A 138 -0.80 -19.97 -16.92
C LYS A 138 -0.81 -21.49 -16.73
N ALA A 139 0.34 -22.12 -16.49
CA ALA A 139 0.43 -23.56 -16.20
C ALA A 139 -0.17 -23.91 -14.82
N GLY A 140 -0.38 -22.92 -13.95
CA GLY A 140 -1.08 -23.09 -12.69
C GLY A 140 -0.27 -23.84 -11.63
N GLN A 141 -0.93 -24.73 -10.90
CA GLN A 141 -0.36 -25.43 -9.74
C GLN A 141 0.48 -26.64 -10.14
N LEU A 142 1.61 -26.84 -9.47
CA LEU A 142 2.41 -28.07 -9.56
C LEU A 142 1.66 -29.24 -8.89
N PRO A 143 1.58 -30.44 -9.51
CA PRO A 143 1.00 -31.62 -8.87
C PRO A 143 1.70 -31.92 -7.54
N ASN A 144 0.92 -32.13 -6.48
CA ASN A 144 1.46 -32.51 -5.19
C ASN A 144 1.83 -34.00 -5.22
N THR A 145 3.11 -34.36 -5.12
CA THR A 145 3.54 -35.75 -4.95
C THR A 145 3.25 -36.19 -3.51
N SER A 146 2.33 -37.14 -3.34
CA SER A 146 2.01 -37.72 -2.02
C SER A 146 3.28 -38.19 -1.30
N GLY A 147 3.59 -37.61 -0.14
CA GLY A 147 4.69 -38.03 0.74
C GLY A 147 5.82 -37.02 0.93
N THR A 148 5.86 -35.91 0.19
CA THR A 148 6.82 -34.82 0.42
C THR A 148 6.21 -33.75 1.32
N THR A 149 6.94 -33.27 2.33
CA THR A 149 6.59 -32.09 3.15
C THR A 149 6.73 -30.76 2.40
N ASP A 150 6.93 -30.82 1.08
CA ASP A 150 7.15 -29.65 0.24
C ASP A 150 5.89 -28.79 0.15
N GLU A 151 6.10 -27.51 0.43
CA GLU A 151 5.08 -26.47 0.39
C GLU A 151 4.47 -26.37 -1.03
N LEU A 152 3.14 -26.37 -1.14
CA LEU A 152 2.42 -26.22 -2.42
C LEU A 152 2.88 -24.96 -3.18
N ARG A 153 3.17 -25.12 -4.48
CA ARG A 153 3.72 -24.08 -5.37
C ARG A 153 3.01 -24.06 -6.72
N SER A 154 3.04 -22.91 -7.36
CA SER A 154 2.78 -22.82 -8.80
C SER A 154 3.99 -23.31 -9.59
N TYR A 155 3.77 -23.68 -10.85
CA TYR A 155 4.87 -23.93 -11.78
C TYR A 155 5.79 -22.72 -11.95
N TYR A 156 5.24 -21.51 -11.85
CA TYR A 156 6.03 -20.29 -12.00
C TYR A 156 6.97 -20.10 -10.81
N VAL A 157 6.49 -20.18 -9.57
CA VAL A 157 7.37 -20.09 -8.40
C VAL A 157 8.37 -21.25 -8.34
N ASP A 158 7.98 -22.46 -8.77
CA ASP A 158 8.90 -23.60 -8.84
C ASP A 158 10.03 -23.41 -9.87
N SER A 159 9.77 -22.74 -10.99
CA SER A 159 10.79 -22.50 -12.02
C SER A 159 11.83 -21.46 -11.62
N LEU A 160 11.58 -20.71 -10.53
CA LEU A 160 12.43 -19.62 -10.08
C LEU A 160 13.35 -20.03 -8.94
N GLU A 161 14.55 -19.45 -8.96
CA GLU A 161 15.49 -19.40 -7.85
C GLU A 161 15.90 -17.95 -7.56
N GLN A 162 16.36 -17.71 -6.35
CA GLN A 162 16.97 -16.43 -6.00
C GLN A 162 18.41 -16.39 -6.57
N THR A 163 18.80 -15.25 -7.14
CA THR A 163 20.19 -14.98 -7.51
C THR A 163 20.56 -13.54 -7.20
N THR A 164 21.85 -13.25 -7.04
CA THR A 164 22.35 -11.87 -6.99
C THR A 164 22.07 -11.18 -8.33
N ASN A 165 21.62 -9.93 -8.27
CA ASN A 165 21.44 -9.11 -9.45
C ASN A 165 22.81 -8.67 -9.99
N GLY A 166 23.15 -9.16 -11.18
CA GLY A 166 24.43 -8.86 -11.83
C GLY A 166 24.47 -7.49 -12.52
N HIS A 167 23.33 -6.80 -12.61
CA HIS A 167 23.21 -5.48 -13.22
C HIS A 167 22.19 -4.65 -12.45
N LEU A 168 22.67 -3.95 -11.41
CA LEU A 168 21.84 -3.03 -10.65
C LEU A 168 21.53 -1.80 -11.49
N TYR A 169 20.24 -1.56 -11.71
CA TYR A 169 19.80 -0.29 -12.27
C TYR A 169 20.13 0.83 -11.28
N THR A 170 20.69 1.94 -11.76
CA THR A 170 21.07 3.09 -10.92
C THR A 170 20.35 4.38 -11.29
N GLY A 171 19.60 4.38 -12.40
CA GLY A 171 18.84 5.53 -12.88
C GLY A 171 17.55 5.79 -12.08
N PRO A 172 16.78 6.82 -12.48
CA PRO A 172 15.53 7.19 -11.82
C PRO A 172 14.42 6.15 -12.02
N VAL A 173 13.50 6.05 -11.06
CA VAL A 173 12.22 5.34 -11.22
C VAL A 173 11.25 6.29 -11.92
N SER A 174 11.41 6.48 -13.22
CA SER A 174 10.71 7.49 -14.02
C SER A 174 9.53 6.95 -14.81
N GLY A 175 9.54 5.66 -15.17
CA GLY A 175 8.63 5.10 -16.15
C GLY A 175 9.02 5.38 -17.61
N VAL A 176 10.17 6.02 -17.84
CA VAL A 176 10.76 6.24 -19.16
C VAL A 176 11.80 5.15 -19.44
N VAL A 177 11.79 4.57 -20.64
CA VAL A 177 12.74 3.55 -21.06
C VAL A 177 14.00 4.20 -21.63
N ASP A 178 14.78 4.82 -20.74
CA ASP A 178 16.08 5.41 -21.05
C ASP A 178 17.16 4.37 -21.37
N SER A 179 18.38 4.82 -21.64
CA SER A 179 19.50 3.92 -21.99
C SER A 179 19.77 2.89 -20.90
N ASP A 180 19.80 3.31 -19.64
CA ASP A 180 20.09 2.43 -18.50
C ASP A 180 18.97 1.41 -18.32
N THR A 181 17.71 1.81 -18.52
CA THR A 181 16.55 0.91 -18.48
C THR A 181 16.63 -0.13 -19.61
N ARG A 182 17.00 0.28 -20.83
CA ARG A 182 17.19 -0.65 -21.96
C ARG A 182 18.29 -1.66 -21.67
N THR A 183 19.45 -1.21 -21.21
CA THR A 183 20.58 -2.08 -20.85
C THR A 183 20.20 -3.06 -19.75
N ALA A 184 19.47 -2.61 -18.71
CA ALA A 184 18.99 -3.50 -17.67
C ALA A 184 18.00 -4.55 -18.20
N ILE A 185 17.07 -4.17 -19.09
CA ILE A 185 16.13 -5.14 -19.70
C ILE A 185 16.88 -6.16 -20.57
N GLU A 186 17.82 -5.71 -21.42
CA GLU A 186 18.66 -6.59 -22.24
C GLU A 186 19.39 -7.60 -21.34
N PHE A 187 20.07 -7.13 -20.30
CA PHE A 187 20.79 -7.97 -19.36
C PHE A 187 19.86 -8.98 -18.67
N TRP A 188 18.68 -8.55 -18.20
CA TRP A 188 17.74 -9.42 -17.50
C TRP A 188 17.22 -10.54 -18.40
N LEU A 189 16.95 -10.27 -19.68
CA LEU A 189 16.51 -11.31 -20.61
C LEU A 189 17.62 -12.31 -20.93
N GLU A 190 18.82 -11.81 -21.22
CA GLU A 190 20.00 -12.64 -21.50
C GLU A 190 20.37 -13.55 -20.33
N ASN A 191 20.14 -13.10 -19.09
CA ASN A 191 20.45 -13.85 -17.88
C ASN A 191 19.23 -14.59 -17.27
N HIS A 192 18.11 -14.64 -17.99
CA HIS A 192 16.86 -15.28 -17.57
C HIS A 192 16.32 -14.78 -16.20
N TYR A 193 16.53 -13.51 -15.90
CA TYR A 193 15.98 -12.86 -14.70
C TYR A 193 14.49 -12.60 -14.86
N ARG A 194 13.78 -12.53 -13.74
CA ARG A 194 12.34 -12.29 -13.65
C ARG A 194 12.02 -11.34 -12.50
N CYS A 195 10.83 -10.77 -12.53
CA CYS A 195 10.27 -10.03 -11.41
C CYS A 195 10.43 -10.88 -10.13
N PRO A 196 11.11 -10.36 -9.09
CA PRO A 196 11.47 -11.13 -7.91
C PRO A 196 10.35 -11.24 -6.88
N VAL A 197 9.20 -10.64 -7.13
CA VAL A 197 8.02 -10.79 -6.29
C VAL A 197 6.90 -11.37 -7.14
N VAL A 198 6.38 -12.52 -6.71
CA VAL A 198 5.24 -13.18 -7.36
C VAL A 198 4.06 -13.16 -6.41
N ILE A 199 2.95 -12.57 -6.85
CA ILE A 199 1.70 -12.55 -6.09
C ILE A 199 0.76 -13.64 -6.61
N GLU A 200 0.18 -14.43 -5.71
CA GLU A 200 -0.70 -15.54 -6.07
C GLU A 200 -1.94 -15.67 -5.18
N ALA A 201 -3.05 -16.12 -5.76
CA ALA A 201 -4.32 -16.38 -5.09
C ALA A 201 -4.52 -17.88 -4.79
N TRP A 202 -4.54 -18.23 -3.51
CA TRP A 202 -4.66 -19.60 -3.04
C TRP A 202 -5.90 -19.79 -2.17
N SER A 203 -6.65 -20.86 -2.41
CA SER A 203 -7.57 -21.40 -1.42
C SER A 203 -6.78 -21.85 -0.19
N VAL A 204 -7.39 -21.71 0.98
CA VAL A 204 -6.80 -22.09 2.27
C VAL A 204 -7.76 -22.98 3.04
N SER A 205 -7.19 -23.92 3.80
CA SER A 205 -7.91 -24.73 4.79
C SER A 205 -8.28 -23.89 6.03
N ASN A 206 -9.04 -24.48 6.95
CA ASN A 206 -9.40 -23.84 8.22
C ASN A 206 -8.20 -23.47 9.09
N THR A 207 -7.05 -24.15 8.93
CA THR A 207 -5.80 -23.85 9.64
C THR A 207 -4.96 -22.79 8.93
N GLY A 208 -5.41 -22.26 7.79
CA GLY A 208 -4.69 -21.27 6.99
C GLY A 208 -3.67 -21.86 6.01
N ALA A 209 -3.46 -23.17 6.01
CA ALA A 209 -2.58 -23.83 5.04
C ALA A 209 -3.18 -23.76 3.63
N ARG A 210 -2.35 -23.44 2.63
CA ARG A 210 -2.76 -23.38 1.22
C ARG A 210 -3.18 -24.76 0.73
N THR A 211 -4.19 -24.81 -0.13
CA THR A 211 -4.76 -26.08 -0.65
C THR A 211 -4.81 -26.14 -2.17
N LEU A 212 -5.23 -25.05 -2.83
CA LEU A 212 -5.39 -25.01 -4.28
C LEU A 212 -5.06 -23.62 -4.82
N LEU A 213 -4.26 -23.54 -5.88
CA LEU A 213 -4.06 -22.29 -6.62
C LEU A 213 -5.32 -22.00 -7.44
N SER A 214 -5.82 -20.77 -7.37
CA SER A 214 -6.99 -20.37 -8.15
C SER A 214 -6.66 -20.31 -9.63
N ASN A 215 -7.61 -20.66 -10.50
CA ASN A 215 -7.43 -20.49 -11.94
C ASN A 215 -7.21 -19.00 -12.27
N GLY A 216 -6.15 -18.68 -13.01
CA GLY A 216 -5.73 -17.30 -13.25
C GLY A 216 -5.15 -16.58 -12.03
N GLY A 217 -4.96 -17.28 -10.91
CA GLY A 217 -4.47 -16.74 -9.64
C GLY A 217 -2.95 -16.65 -9.54
N SER A 218 -2.19 -16.72 -10.63
CA SER A 218 -0.72 -16.69 -10.61
C SER A 218 -0.18 -15.38 -11.19
N ASN A 219 0.84 -14.80 -10.55
CA ASN A 219 1.51 -13.56 -10.96
C ASN A 219 0.54 -12.36 -11.10
N LEU A 220 -0.21 -12.08 -10.02
CA LEU A 220 -1.19 -11.00 -9.95
C LEU A 220 -0.52 -9.63 -9.83
N TRP A 221 -1.05 -8.63 -10.54
CA TRP A 221 -0.51 -7.27 -10.54
C TRP A 221 -1.58 -6.24 -10.16
N LYS A 222 -2.49 -5.94 -11.09
CA LYS A 222 -3.57 -4.97 -10.86
C LYS A 222 -4.44 -5.42 -9.71
N TYR A 223 -4.96 -4.45 -8.96
CA TYR A 223 -5.80 -4.70 -7.79
C TYR A 223 -7.04 -5.54 -8.14
N ASP A 224 -7.52 -5.43 -9.38
CA ASP A 224 -8.68 -6.13 -9.95
C ASP A 224 -8.31 -7.25 -10.94
N SER A 225 -7.03 -7.63 -11.04
CA SER A 225 -6.60 -8.77 -11.87
C SER A 225 -7.17 -10.11 -11.40
N PHE A 226 -7.66 -10.17 -10.16
CA PHE A 226 -8.36 -11.30 -9.58
C PHE A 226 -9.40 -10.80 -8.57
N THR A 227 -10.68 -11.06 -8.81
CA THR A 227 -11.80 -10.41 -8.08
C THR A 227 -12.61 -11.36 -7.19
N SER A 228 -12.20 -12.63 -7.07
CA SER A 228 -12.86 -13.56 -6.15
C SER A 228 -12.39 -13.32 -4.71
N SER A 229 -13.34 -13.26 -3.78
CA SER A 229 -13.07 -13.10 -2.34
C SER A 229 -12.82 -14.39 -1.58
N ALA A 230 -13.01 -15.55 -2.23
CA ALA A 230 -12.81 -16.84 -1.58
C ALA A 230 -11.32 -17.15 -1.31
N PRO A 231 -10.39 -16.93 -2.24
CA PRO A 231 -8.96 -17.18 -2.02
C PRO A 231 -8.29 -16.11 -1.16
N ARG A 232 -7.12 -16.45 -0.63
CA ARG A 232 -6.22 -15.53 0.05
C ARG A 232 -5.05 -15.23 -0.88
N ILE A 233 -4.59 -13.99 -0.86
CA ILE A 233 -3.47 -13.53 -1.68
C ILE A 233 -2.19 -13.68 -0.88
N PHE A 234 -1.19 -14.26 -1.52
CA PHE A 234 0.14 -14.50 -0.97
C PHE A 234 1.21 -13.89 -1.85
N ALA A 235 2.31 -13.47 -1.25
CA ALA A 235 3.52 -13.03 -1.94
C ALA A 235 4.64 -14.06 -1.74
N ARG A 236 5.34 -14.39 -2.83
CA ARG A 236 6.64 -15.06 -2.82
C ARG A 236 7.71 -14.04 -3.19
N ASP A 237 8.69 -13.85 -2.32
CA ASP A 237 9.74 -12.83 -2.47
C ASP A 237 11.13 -13.47 -2.62
N PHE A 238 11.87 -13.02 -3.64
CA PHE A 238 13.25 -13.39 -3.98
C PHE A 238 14.22 -12.19 -3.87
N THR A 239 13.78 -11.04 -3.36
CA THR A 239 14.59 -9.80 -3.34
C THR A 239 15.59 -9.72 -2.19
N GLN A 240 15.33 -10.43 -1.09
CA GLN A 240 15.96 -10.20 0.23
C GLN A 240 15.88 -8.74 0.70
N TYR A 241 14.91 -7.96 0.21
CA TYR A 241 14.81 -6.55 0.54
C TYR A 241 14.41 -6.31 2.01
N TYR A 242 13.51 -7.16 2.50
CA TYR A 242 13.05 -7.15 3.88
C TYR A 242 13.84 -8.15 4.73
N THR A 243 14.16 -7.74 5.96
CA THR A 243 14.81 -8.61 6.94
C THR A 243 13.72 -9.36 7.69
N TYR A 244 13.71 -10.69 7.58
CA TYR A 244 12.74 -11.54 8.24
C TYR A 244 13.20 -11.86 9.66
N PRO A 245 12.29 -11.93 10.65
CA PRO A 245 12.62 -12.46 11.96
C PRO A 245 12.98 -13.95 11.84
N SER A 246 13.76 -14.47 12.79
CA SER A 246 14.19 -15.89 12.79
C SER A 246 13.03 -16.90 12.80
N THR A 247 11.85 -16.47 13.25
CA THR A 247 10.60 -17.23 13.26
C THR A 247 9.95 -17.38 11.89
N ARG A 248 10.44 -16.67 10.86
CA ARG A 248 9.84 -16.66 9.51
C ARG A 248 10.91 -16.83 8.45
N SER A 249 10.62 -17.65 7.45
CA SER A 249 11.53 -17.84 6.32
C SER A 249 11.16 -16.91 5.16
N ALA A 250 12.17 -16.20 4.64
CA ALA A 250 12.07 -15.48 3.37
C ALA A 250 11.78 -16.41 2.18
N SER A 251 12.00 -17.72 2.31
CA SER A 251 11.71 -18.71 1.28
C SER A 251 10.24 -19.15 1.20
N GLN A 252 9.42 -18.74 2.16
CA GLN A 252 8.00 -19.12 2.24
C GLN A 252 7.10 -18.05 1.63
N TYR A 253 5.87 -18.45 1.28
CA TYR A 253 4.83 -17.51 0.88
C TYR A 253 4.28 -16.75 2.08
N GLN A 254 4.04 -15.45 1.89
CA GLN A 254 3.54 -14.55 2.90
C GLN A 254 2.12 -14.13 2.56
N ALA A 255 1.14 -14.45 3.42
CA ALA A 255 -0.23 -13.95 3.22
C ALA A 255 -0.22 -12.42 3.28
N ILE A 256 -0.94 -11.75 2.38
CA ILE A 256 -1.06 -10.29 2.35
C ILE A 256 -2.50 -9.79 2.32
N GLY A 257 -3.48 -10.68 2.11
CA GLY A 257 -4.88 -10.28 2.13
C GLY A 257 -5.81 -11.17 1.31
N TYR A 258 -6.87 -10.56 0.80
CA TYR A 258 -7.85 -11.12 -0.12
C TYR A 258 -8.49 -9.99 -0.94
N TYR A 259 -9.18 -10.32 -2.02
CA TYR A 259 -9.98 -9.33 -2.75
C TYR A 259 -11.37 -9.21 -2.11
N ASP A 260 -11.76 -8.01 -1.69
CA ASP A 260 -13.12 -7.72 -1.25
C ASP A 260 -13.99 -7.41 -2.46
N THR A 261 -15.16 -8.06 -2.55
CA THR A 261 -16.09 -7.91 -3.67
C THR A 261 -16.61 -6.49 -3.85
N GLN A 262 -16.42 -5.61 -2.86
CA GLN A 262 -16.76 -4.20 -2.94
C GLN A 262 -15.79 -3.37 -3.77
N GLY A 263 -14.59 -3.88 -4.12
CA GLY A 263 -13.79 -3.25 -5.17
C GLY A 263 -12.27 -3.24 -4.99
N GLY A 264 -11.69 -4.10 -4.16
CA GLY A 264 -10.23 -4.16 -4.09
C GLY A 264 -9.62 -4.96 -2.95
N PRO A 265 -8.28 -4.85 -2.79
CA PRO A 265 -7.53 -5.54 -1.75
C PRO A 265 -8.04 -5.22 -0.34
N ASN A 266 -8.01 -6.23 0.52
CA ASN A 266 -8.38 -6.11 1.92
C ASN A 266 -7.56 -7.11 2.76
N ALA A 267 -7.33 -6.79 4.03
CA ALA A 267 -6.66 -7.66 4.98
C ALA A 267 -7.42 -7.75 6.29
N THR A 268 -7.11 -8.77 7.08
CA THR A 268 -7.70 -8.98 8.42
C THR A 268 -6.61 -9.52 9.32
N LYS A 269 -6.90 -9.66 10.62
CA LYS A 269 -5.98 -10.26 11.59
C LYS A 269 -5.40 -11.61 11.16
N LYS A 270 -6.12 -12.41 10.34
CA LYS A 270 -5.64 -13.71 9.83
C LYS A 270 -4.50 -13.62 8.81
N HIS A 271 -4.33 -12.47 8.17
CA HIS A 271 -3.25 -12.22 7.21
C HIS A 271 -2.04 -11.53 7.86
N SER A 272 -2.21 -11.03 9.09
CA SER A 272 -1.19 -10.28 9.81
C SER A 272 -0.10 -11.18 10.37
N TRP A 273 1.13 -10.66 10.44
CA TRP A 273 2.19 -11.32 11.20
C TRP A 273 2.05 -11.06 12.70
N SER A 274 1.81 -12.12 13.46
CA SER A 274 1.83 -12.11 14.92
C SER A 274 3.07 -12.88 15.41
N PRO A 275 3.83 -12.33 16.37
CA PRO A 275 3.61 -11.06 17.07
C PRO A 275 4.15 -9.81 16.35
N GLU A 276 4.86 -9.94 15.22
CA GLU A 276 5.76 -8.90 14.73
C GLU A 276 5.08 -7.60 14.25
N ALA A 277 3.90 -7.71 13.64
CA ALA A 277 3.11 -6.57 13.18
C ALA A 277 2.02 -6.15 14.18
N GLU A 278 1.91 -6.86 15.32
CA GLU A 278 0.98 -6.49 16.38
C GLU A 278 1.45 -5.24 17.11
N MET A 279 0.54 -4.33 17.40
CA MET A 279 0.81 -3.19 18.27
C MET A 279 0.84 -3.62 19.75
N THR A 280 1.80 -4.45 20.14
CA THR A 280 2.03 -4.83 21.56
C THR A 280 2.79 -3.73 22.29
N VAL A 281 2.79 -3.78 23.62
CA VAL A 281 3.64 -2.89 24.44
C VAL A 281 5.11 -3.08 24.08
N GLU A 282 5.57 -4.32 23.91
CA GLU A 282 6.95 -4.63 23.53
C GLU A 282 7.32 -4.06 22.16
N ASN A 283 6.44 -4.17 21.18
CA ASN A 283 6.73 -3.64 19.84
C ASN A 283 6.76 -2.11 19.79
N MET A 284 6.06 -1.41 20.70
CA MET A 284 5.99 0.06 20.72
C MET A 284 6.98 0.69 21.70
N LEU A 285 7.21 0.05 22.85
CA LEU A 285 8.02 0.59 23.94
C LEU A 285 9.35 -0.17 24.11
N GLY A 286 9.63 -1.16 23.25
CA GLY A 286 10.85 -1.97 23.28
C GLY A 286 10.93 -2.96 24.44
N THR A 287 9.95 -2.97 25.34
CA THR A 287 9.92 -3.82 26.53
C THR A 287 8.50 -4.34 26.79
N PRO A 288 8.34 -5.59 27.27
CA PRO A 288 7.03 -6.11 27.66
C PRO A 288 6.35 -5.24 28.73
N ALA A 289 5.02 -5.30 28.77
CA ALA A 289 4.27 -4.61 29.82
C ALA A 289 4.71 -5.07 31.21
N ASN A 290 5.04 -4.12 32.09
CA ASN A 290 5.34 -4.38 33.48
C ASN A 290 4.06 -4.17 34.33
N PRO A 291 3.51 -5.23 34.97
CA PRO A 291 2.33 -5.12 35.84
C PRO A 291 2.52 -4.20 37.05
N GLU A 292 3.76 -3.88 37.43
CA GLU A 292 4.05 -2.94 38.53
C GLU A 292 4.02 -1.47 38.07
N GLN A 293 4.06 -1.21 36.76
CA GLN A 293 4.14 0.14 36.17
C GLN A 293 2.92 0.47 35.30
N LEU A 294 1.75 -0.07 35.68
CA LEU A 294 0.51 0.10 34.92
C LEU A 294 0.06 1.55 34.77
N ASN A 295 0.51 2.43 35.68
CA ASN A 295 0.13 3.84 35.73
C ASN A 295 1.22 4.77 35.16
N SER A 296 2.01 4.30 34.20
CA SER A 296 3.04 5.11 33.54
C SER A 296 2.52 5.85 32.31
N THR A 297 3.15 6.98 31.96
CA THR A 297 2.82 7.76 30.76
C THR A 297 2.85 6.95 29.47
N PRO A 298 3.91 6.18 29.15
CA PRO A 298 3.96 5.42 27.91
C PRO A 298 2.83 4.40 27.78
N LEU A 299 2.49 3.74 28.90
CA LEU A 299 1.43 2.73 28.89
C LEU A 299 0.03 3.33 28.82
N SER A 300 -0.18 4.50 29.42
CA SER A 300 -1.42 5.28 29.31
C SER A 300 -1.72 5.64 27.86
N VAL A 301 -0.74 6.25 27.16
CA VAL A 301 -0.88 6.58 25.74
C VAL A 301 -1.11 5.30 24.93
N TYR A 302 -0.40 4.20 25.27
CA TYR A 302 -0.51 2.93 24.56
C TYR A 302 -1.93 2.38 24.58
N ARG A 303 -2.56 2.33 25.75
CA ARG A 303 -3.93 1.81 25.88
C ARG A 303 -4.92 2.64 25.06
N VAL A 304 -4.79 3.97 25.09
CA VAL A 304 -5.66 4.89 24.34
C VAL A 304 -5.59 4.63 22.83
N ILE A 305 -4.40 4.61 22.26
CA ILE A 305 -4.25 4.42 20.80
C ILE A 305 -4.55 2.97 20.41
N ARG A 306 -4.21 1.99 21.25
CA ARG A 306 -4.48 0.57 20.98
C ARG A 306 -5.98 0.29 20.86
N VAL A 307 -6.84 0.93 21.67
CA VAL A 307 -8.31 0.83 21.51
C VAL A 307 -8.73 1.24 20.09
N VAL A 308 -8.20 2.35 19.58
CA VAL A 308 -8.54 2.82 18.23
C VAL A 308 -8.00 1.86 17.17
N ALA A 309 -6.76 1.39 17.33
CA ALA A 309 -6.17 0.41 16.44
C ALA A 309 -6.97 -0.90 16.39
N GLU A 310 -7.56 -1.36 17.49
CA GLU A 310 -8.46 -2.53 17.48
C GLU A 310 -9.67 -2.34 16.59
N ALA A 311 -10.30 -1.15 16.64
CA ALA A 311 -11.46 -0.85 15.82
C ALA A 311 -11.13 -0.69 14.33
N GLU A 312 -9.94 -0.17 14.03
CA GLU A 312 -9.55 0.27 12.69
C GLU A 312 -8.76 -0.80 11.91
N CYS A 313 -7.85 -1.50 12.57
CA CYS A 313 -6.91 -2.42 11.93
C CYS A 313 -6.62 -3.68 12.77
N TYR A 314 -7.50 -4.04 13.72
CA TYR A 314 -7.32 -5.17 14.64
C TYR A 314 -6.03 -5.09 15.48
N GLY A 315 -5.55 -3.87 15.74
CA GLY A 315 -4.31 -3.62 16.46
C GLY A 315 -3.07 -4.07 15.70
N ARG A 316 -3.07 -3.97 14.36
CA ARG A 316 -1.99 -4.46 13.48
C ARG A 316 -1.51 -3.37 12.51
N PHE A 317 -0.21 -3.28 12.31
CA PHE A 317 0.40 -2.31 11.37
C PHE A 317 0.41 -2.77 9.91
N ASP A 318 0.15 -4.06 9.65
CA ASP A 318 0.22 -4.68 8.32
C ASP A 318 -1.15 -5.08 7.75
N VAL A 319 -2.24 -4.65 8.42
CA VAL A 319 -3.61 -4.76 7.90
C VAL A 319 -3.89 -3.52 7.05
N ILE A 320 -4.13 -3.76 5.76
CA ILE A 320 -4.33 -2.74 4.74
C ILE A 320 -5.68 -2.95 4.09
N ASN A 321 -6.43 -1.86 3.93
CA ASN A 321 -7.70 -1.87 3.21
C ASN A 321 -7.58 -0.99 1.97
N ALA A 322 -8.11 -1.47 0.86
CA ALA A 322 -8.15 -0.77 -0.41
C ALA A 322 -9.41 -1.18 -1.20
N TRP A 323 -10.53 -1.41 -0.52
CA TRP A 323 -11.74 -1.91 -1.16
C TRP A 323 -12.88 -0.89 -1.19
N ASP A 324 -12.82 0.11 -0.31
CA ASP A 324 -13.88 1.10 -0.11
C ASP A 324 -13.60 2.38 -0.90
N ASN A 325 -14.15 3.51 -0.43
CA ASN A 325 -13.95 4.82 -1.03
C ASN A 325 -12.50 5.34 -0.88
N SER A 326 -11.62 4.64 -0.15
CA SER A 326 -10.23 5.04 -0.01
C SER A 326 -9.34 4.37 -1.06
N LEU A 327 -8.29 5.06 -1.51
CA LEU A 327 -7.29 4.45 -2.39
C LEU A 327 -6.58 3.28 -1.69
N ILE A 328 -6.03 3.57 -0.51
CA ILE A 328 -5.43 2.65 0.47
C ILE A 328 -5.69 3.25 1.85
N SER A 329 -5.83 2.41 2.86
CA SER A 329 -5.87 2.78 4.27
C SER A 329 -4.92 1.89 5.07
N ALA A 330 -4.12 2.48 5.95
CA ALA A 330 -3.12 1.73 6.73
C ALA A 330 -2.82 2.39 8.08
N GLY A 331 -2.30 1.58 9.01
CA GLY A 331 -1.83 2.03 10.33
C GLY A 331 -2.91 2.07 11.42
N PRO A 332 -2.54 2.49 12.65
CA PRO A 332 -3.37 2.35 13.85
C PRO A 332 -4.62 3.24 13.84
N CYS A 333 -4.60 4.34 13.08
CA CYS A 333 -5.78 5.17 12.83
C CYS A 333 -6.33 4.98 11.40
N HIS A 334 -5.80 4.00 10.66
CA HIS A 334 -6.20 3.63 9.31
C HIS A 334 -6.27 4.83 8.36
N TRP A 335 -5.17 5.58 8.35
CA TRP A 335 -5.02 6.78 7.53
C TRP A 335 -5.18 6.44 6.06
N THR A 336 -6.00 7.21 5.39
CA THR A 336 -6.34 7.00 3.99
C THR A 336 -5.29 7.69 3.09
N MET A 337 -4.93 7.07 1.97
CA MET A 337 -4.04 7.60 0.95
C MET A 337 -4.73 8.62 0.05
N GLY A 338 -6.04 8.45 -0.12
CA GLY A 338 -6.91 9.38 -0.83
C GLY A 338 -8.36 9.00 -0.60
N ALA A 339 -9.23 9.97 -0.37
CA ALA A 339 -10.66 9.74 -0.18
C ALA A 339 -11.42 10.04 -1.47
N SER A 340 -12.19 9.08 -1.98
CA SER A 340 -12.91 9.21 -3.25
C SER A 340 -14.01 10.26 -3.15
N ASN A 341 -14.02 11.23 -4.07
CA ASN A 341 -15.10 12.20 -4.26
C ASN A 341 -15.90 11.97 -5.55
N GLY A 342 -15.76 10.79 -6.16
CA GLY A 342 -16.39 10.43 -7.42
C GLY A 342 -15.39 9.78 -8.36
N ASN A 343 -14.87 10.52 -9.32
CA ASN A 343 -13.88 10.02 -10.29
C ASN A 343 -12.43 10.30 -9.87
N GLU A 344 -12.23 11.02 -8.78
CA GLU A 344 -10.93 11.44 -8.25
C GLU A 344 -10.81 11.09 -6.77
N TYR A 345 -9.60 11.23 -6.25
CA TYR A 345 -9.27 11.15 -4.85
C TYR A 345 -8.88 12.53 -4.32
N GLU A 346 -9.26 12.84 -3.10
CA GLU A 346 -8.85 14.04 -2.37
C GLU A 346 -7.60 13.78 -1.53
N LYS A 347 -6.91 14.86 -1.16
CA LYS A 347 -5.82 14.86 -0.19
C LYS A 347 -6.25 14.15 1.10
N ALA A 348 -5.35 13.37 1.68
CA ALA A 348 -5.69 12.51 2.82
C ALA A 348 -4.51 12.33 3.77
N GLU A 349 -4.69 11.57 4.85
CA GLU A 349 -3.75 11.54 5.99
C GLU A 349 -2.51 10.68 5.77
N PHE A 350 -2.59 9.63 4.97
CA PHE A 350 -1.45 8.72 4.76
C PHE A 350 -0.28 9.38 4.00
N PRO A 351 -0.50 10.24 2.99
CA PRO A 351 0.58 11.02 2.38
C PRO A 351 1.20 12.05 3.35
N ALA A 352 0.41 12.60 4.28
CA ALA A 352 0.97 13.44 5.35
C ALA A 352 1.81 12.63 6.35
N PHE A 353 1.40 11.39 6.65
CA PHE A 353 2.25 10.44 7.39
C PHE A 353 3.56 10.14 6.63
N ILE A 354 3.52 10.01 5.31
CA ILE A 354 4.73 9.82 4.50
C ILE A 354 5.67 11.04 4.64
N ALA A 355 5.13 12.27 4.69
CA ALA A 355 5.91 13.48 4.97
C ALA A 355 6.52 13.47 6.38
N TYR A 356 5.74 13.09 7.40
CA TYR A 356 6.23 12.90 8.76
C TYR A 356 7.40 11.90 8.80
N PHE A 357 7.21 10.75 8.14
CA PHE A 357 8.21 9.67 8.12
C PHE A 357 9.50 10.09 7.40
N LEU A 358 9.38 10.83 6.29
CA LEU A 358 10.54 11.42 5.60
C LEU A 358 11.33 12.35 6.53
N ARG A 359 10.64 13.24 7.24
CA ARG A 359 11.29 14.24 8.12
C ARG A 359 12.01 13.62 9.31
N HIS A 360 11.42 12.59 9.92
CA HIS A 360 11.91 12.05 11.19
C HIS A 360 12.74 10.76 11.03
N TYR A 361 12.57 10.04 9.92
CA TYR A 361 13.17 8.72 9.70
C TYR A 361 13.66 8.53 8.24
N GLU A 362 14.38 9.52 7.70
CA GLU A 362 14.78 9.61 6.28
C GLU A 362 15.37 8.31 5.69
N VAL A 363 16.27 7.64 6.43
CA VAL A 363 16.90 6.37 5.99
C VAL A 363 15.85 5.28 5.75
N TYR A 364 14.87 5.17 6.66
CA TYR A 364 13.81 4.18 6.54
C TYR A 364 12.71 4.63 5.58
N PHE A 365 12.46 5.94 5.45
CA PHE A 365 11.64 6.48 4.37
C PHE A 365 12.17 6.08 3.00
N LYS A 366 13.49 6.22 2.76
CA LYS A 366 14.13 5.75 1.52
C LYS A 366 13.86 4.27 1.30
N LYS A 367 13.91 3.45 2.36
CA LYS A 367 13.59 2.01 2.27
C LYS A 367 12.11 1.72 1.98
N VAL A 368 11.16 2.49 2.50
CA VAL A 368 9.72 2.17 2.35
C VAL A 368 9.09 2.81 1.12
N PHE A 369 9.52 4.01 0.74
CA PHE A 369 8.88 4.82 -0.30
C PHE A 369 9.87 5.45 -1.27
N GLY A 370 10.94 6.09 -0.78
CA GLY A 370 11.84 6.88 -1.63
C GLY A 370 12.55 6.06 -2.71
N ASN A 371 13.05 4.87 -2.38
CA ASN A 371 13.66 3.95 -3.36
C ASN A 371 12.66 3.41 -4.40
N PHE A 372 11.36 3.53 -4.12
CA PHE A 372 10.28 3.19 -5.04
C PHE A 372 9.81 4.39 -5.86
N GLY A 373 10.47 5.54 -5.72
CA GLY A 373 10.16 6.77 -6.44
C GLY A 373 8.90 7.49 -5.96
N LEU A 374 8.44 7.22 -4.73
CA LEU A 374 7.23 7.81 -4.15
C LEU A 374 7.58 8.83 -3.06
N TYR A 375 7.11 10.07 -3.23
CA TYR A 375 7.38 11.18 -2.33
C TYR A 375 6.08 11.92 -1.97
N PRO A 376 6.00 12.53 -0.77
CA PRO A 376 4.88 13.41 -0.43
C PRO A 376 4.93 14.69 -1.27
N GLU A 377 3.77 15.27 -1.56
CA GLU A 377 3.69 16.56 -2.27
C GLU A 377 4.40 17.66 -1.47
N TYR A 378 4.10 17.73 -0.17
CA TYR A 378 4.63 18.71 0.77
C TYR A 378 5.59 18.10 1.80
N GLU A 379 6.50 18.93 2.30
CA GLU A 379 7.36 18.58 3.43
C GLU A 379 6.63 18.68 4.77
N TRP A 380 7.05 17.89 5.76
CA TRP A 380 6.47 18.00 7.10
C TRP A 380 6.72 19.39 7.71
N GLY A 381 5.65 20.05 8.16
CA GLY A 381 5.67 21.41 8.67
C GLY A 381 5.20 22.47 7.69
N ASP A 382 4.93 22.10 6.43
CA ASP A 382 4.26 22.96 5.45
C ASP A 382 2.84 23.35 5.95
N GLU A 383 2.44 24.60 5.69
CA GLU A 383 1.13 25.12 6.11
C GLU A 383 -0.04 24.42 5.43
N ASP A 384 0.17 23.91 4.20
CA ASP A 384 -0.84 23.20 3.43
C ASP A 384 -1.11 21.77 3.96
N LEU A 385 -0.28 21.26 4.88
CA LEU A 385 -0.51 19.95 5.49
C LEU A 385 -1.60 20.00 6.56
N TYR A 386 -1.66 21.06 7.37
CA TYR A 386 -2.43 21.04 8.61
C TYR A 386 -3.79 21.74 8.47
N SER A 387 -4.87 20.99 8.70
CA SER A 387 -6.21 21.55 8.78
C SER A 387 -6.58 21.88 10.23
N SER A 388 -6.67 23.17 10.54
CA SER A 388 -7.11 23.65 11.87
C SER A 388 -8.59 23.35 12.17
N SER A 389 -9.42 23.15 11.14
CA SER A 389 -10.85 22.88 11.29
C SER A 389 -11.15 21.42 11.62
N THR A 390 -10.24 20.50 11.26
CA THR A 390 -10.38 19.06 11.52
C THR A 390 -9.29 18.50 12.42
N LEU A 391 -8.26 19.28 12.76
CA LEU A 391 -7.06 18.85 13.49
C LEU A 391 -6.46 17.57 12.89
N THR A 392 -6.32 17.56 11.56
CA THR A 392 -5.76 16.46 10.77
C THR A 392 -4.69 17.01 9.84
N TYR A 393 -3.75 16.14 9.48
CA TYR A 393 -2.72 16.47 8.49
C TYR A 393 -3.08 15.75 7.18
N THR A 394 -3.18 16.47 6.06
CA THR A 394 -3.51 15.87 4.76
C THR A 394 -2.55 16.32 3.66
N SER A 395 -2.27 15.43 2.70
CA SER A 395 -1.38 15.73 1.57
C SER A 395 -1.75 14.88 0.36
N TRP A 396 -0.99 15.05 -0.72
CA TRP A 396 -0.97 14.16 -1.88
C TRP A 396 0.45 13.62 -2.14
N LEU A 397 0.63 12.94 -3.27
CA LEU A 397 1.86 12.25 -3.63
C LEU A 397 2.39 12.73 -4.98
N LYS A 398 3.72 12.66 -5.11
CA LYS A 398 4.46 12.89 -6.35
C LYS A 398 5.39 11.71 -6.64
N LEU A 399 5.64 11.47 -7.92
CA LEU A 399 6.52 10.41 -8.40
C LEU A 399 7.80 11.00 -8.98
N THR A 400 8.93 10.33 -8.80
CA THR A 400 10.20 10.73 -9.44
C THR A 400 10.06 10.70 -10.97
N ASN A 401 10.61 11.68 -11.68
CA ASN A 401 10.64 11.74 -13.14
C ASN A 401 12.04 11.40 -13.69
N GLU A 402 12.26 11.53 -15.00
CA GLU A 402 13.52 11.18 -15.67
C GLU A 402 14.71 12.06 -15.29
N THR A 403 14.47 13.22 -14.67
CA THR A 403 15.54 14.12 -14.21
C THR A 403 16.03 13.78 -12.81
N HIS A 404 15.27 12.97 -12.07
CA HIS A 404 15.60 12.59 -10.71
C HIS A 404 16.95 11.89 -10.61
N GLN A 405 17.78 12.31 -9.65
CA GLN A 405 19.11 11.71 -9.43
C GLN A 405 19.12 10.90 -8.13
N PRO A 406 19.03 9.55 -8.15
CA PRO A 406 18.91 8.78 -6.92
C PRO A 406 20.10 8.89 -5.95
N SER A 407 21.27 9.30 -6.43
CA SER A 407 22.51 9.41 -5.65
C SER A 407 22.62 10.69 -4.82
N GLN A 408 21.78 11.70 -5.05
CA GLN A 408 21.86 12.97 -4.31
C GLN A 408 21.10 12.93 -2.98
N LEU A 409 21.43 13.87 -2.09
CA LEU A 409 20.86 13.97 -0.75
C LEU A 409 19.65 14.92 -0.67
N THR A 410 19.60 15.91 -1.56
CA THR A 410 18.55 16.94 -1.64
C THR A 410 17.97 16.95 -3.03
N TYR A 411 16.66 17.07 -3.18
CA TYR A 411 16.00 16.98 -4.48
C TYR A 411 15.25 18.28 -4.80
N ALA A 412 15.34 18.72 -6.05
CA ALA A 412 14.53 19.84 -6.53
C ALA A 412 13.10 19.35 -6.87
N ASP A 413 12.09 20.20 -6.67
CA ASP A 413 10.70 19.84 -7.01
C ASP A 413 10.51 19.48 -8.49
N THR A 414 11.35 20.03 -9.37
CA THR A 414 11.35 19.71 -10.81
C THR A 414 11.73 18.26 -11.13
N GLU A 415 12.31 17.53 -10.18
CA GLU A 415 12.63 16.10 -10.30
C GLU A 415 11.43 15.19 -10.06
N PHE A 416 10.26 15.77 -9.78
CA PHE A 416 9.05 15.03 -9.50
C PHE A 416 7.92 15.45 -10.45
N THR A 417 6.99 14.53 -10.65
CA THR A 417 5.73 14.78 -11.32
C THR A 417 4.60 14.46 -10.34
N PRO A 418 3.63 15.37 -10.14
CA PRO A 418 2.46 15.09 -9.31
C PRO A 418 1.76 13.81 -9.77
N LEU A 419 1.44 12.91 -8.86
CA LEU A 419 0.60 11.76 -9.18
C LEU A 419 -0.80 12.27 -9.47
N SER A 420 -1.37 11.97 -10.64
CA SER A 420 -2.75 12.38 -10.93
C SER A 420 -3.71 11.77 -9.92
N ASN A 421 -4.58 12.60 -9.36
CA ASN A 421 -5.61 12.21 -8.41
C ASN A 421 -6.80 11.46 -9.06
N LYS A 422 -6.85 11.36 -10.39
CA LYS A 422 -7.87 10.60 -11.11
C LYS A 422 -7.73 9.13 -10.81
N LYS A 423 -8.85 8.46 -10.49
CA LYS A 423 -8.87 7.03 -10.11
C LYS A 423 -8.06 6.11 -11.03
N PRO A 424 -8.18 6.20 -12.37
CA PRO A 424 -7.43 5.32 -13.27
C PRO A 424 -5.91 5.46 -13.19
N GLU A 425 -5.39 6.61 -12.74
CA GLU A 425 -3.97 6.90 -12.54
C GLU A 425 -3.54 6.56 -11.11
N ALA A 426 -4.26 7.06 -10.11
CA ALA A 426 -3.97 6.83 -8.70
C ALA A 426 -4.00 5.34 -8.31
N ASN A 427 -4.81 4.53 -9.00
CA ASN A 427 -4.87 3.08 -8.83
C ASN A 427 -3.53 2.36 -9.12
N TYR A 428 -2.52 3.04 -9.66
CA TYR A 428 -1.14 2.56 -9.64
C TYR A 428 -0.74 2.09 -8.24
N LEU A 429 -1.00 2.91 -7.21
CA LEU A 429 -0.64 2.63 -5.82
C LEU A 429 -1.55 1.57 -5.17
N LYS A 430 -2.65 1.19 -5.82
CA LYS A 430 -3.61 0.18 -5.33
C LYS A 430 -3.20 -1.26 -5.69
N ASN A 431 -2.18 -1.43 -6.53
CA ASN A 431 -1.78 -2.73 -7.05
C ASN A 431 -1.26 -3.68 -5.95
N TRP A 432 -1.27 -4.99 -6.19
CA TRP A 432 -0.90 -5.98 -5.17
C TRP A 432 0.56 -5.89 -4.71
N HIS A 433 1.46 -5.35 -5.53
CA HIS A 433 2.86 -5.14 -5.16
C HIS A 433 3.01 -3.97 -4.17
N TRP A 434 2.20 -2.91 -4.29
CA TRP A 434 2.13 -1.84 -3.28
C TRP A 434 1.51 -2.33 -1.97
N ILE A 435 0.45 -3.14 -2.03
CA ILE A 435 -0.12 -3.79 -0.83
C ILE A 435 0.93 -4.64 -0.13
N TYR A 436 1.70 -5.45 -0.88
CA TYR A 436 2.82 -6.22 -0.34
C TYR A 436 3.88 -5.33 0.31
N ARG A 437 4.32 -4.26 -0.35
CA ARG A 437 5.37 -3.35 0.16
C ARG A 437 4.96 -2.69 1.48
N ILE A 438 3.74 -2.15 1.55
CA ILE A 438 3.22 -1.48 2.75
C ILE A 438 3.02 -2.50 3.87
N SER A 439 2.56 -3.72 3.55
CA SER A 439 2.37 -4.78 4.55
C SER A 439 3.71 -5.20 5.14
N MET A 440 4.72 -5.42 4.29
CA MET A 440 6.07 -5.77 4.74
C MET A 440 6.76 -4.65 5.52
N ALA A 441 6.49 -3.38 5.23
CA ALA A 441 6.96 -2.27 6.05
C ALA A 441 6.39 -2.36 7.48
N GLY A 442 5.08 -2.56 7.62
CA GLY A 442 4.44 -2.80 8.93
C GLY A 442 4.97 -4.01 9.68
N ARG A 443 5.42 -5.05 8.97
CA ARG A 443 5.98 -6.29 9.53
C ARG A 443 7.43 -6.16 9.99
N THR A 444 8.27 -5.51 9.19
CA THR A 444 9.73 -5.67 9.28
C THR A 444 10.49 -4.40 9.62
N ILE A 445 9.84 -3.23 9.64
CA ILE A 445 10.50 -1.95 9.88
C ILE A 445 9.91 -1.31 11.13
N SER A 446 10.64 -1.41 12.25
CA SER A 446 10.25 -0.84 13.56
C SER A 446 9.97 0.65 13.49
N GLU A 447 10.81 1.39 12.77
CA GLU A 447 10.76 2.84 12.64
C GLU A 447 9.52 3.31 11.87
N TYR A 448 9.05 2.49 10.93
CA TYR A 448 7.78 2.72 10.26
C TYR A 448 6.63 2.64 11.27
N ARG A 449 6.60 1.58 12.10
CA ARG A 449 5.58 1.44 13.17
C ARG A 449 5.69 2.54 14.23
N GLN A 450 6.90 2.90 14.62
CA GLN A 450 7.18 3.95 15.59
C GLN A 450 6.69 5.31 15.09
N ALA A 451 6.95 5.66 13.83
CA ALA A 451 6.44 6.89 13.23
C ALA A 451 4.90 6.91 13.20
N MET A 452 4.26 5.77 12.91
CA MET A 452 2.80 5.68 12.97
C MET A 452 2.28 5.90 14.41
N TRP A 453 2.96 5.31 15.38
CA TRP A 453 2.66 5.49 16.79
C TRP A 453 2.78 6.97 17.22
N GLU A 454 3.87 7.64 16.84
CA GLU A 454 4.13 9.04 17.19
C GLU A 454 3.14 10.02 16.57
N MET A 455 2.76 9.80 15.31
CA MET A 455 1.75 10.63 14.64
C MET A 455 0.35 10.43 15.26
N ALA A 456 0.02 9.22 15.72
CA ALA A 456 -1.20 8.99 16.48
C ALA A 456 -1.18 9.69 17.86
N LYS A 457 -0.02 9.71 18.54
CA LYS A 457 0.17 10.51 19.78
C LYS A 457 -0.02 12.00 19.53
N LEU A 458 0.55 12.54 18.43
CA LEU A 458 0.36 13.94 18.04
C LEU A 458 -1.13 14.28 17.87
N ARG A 459 -1.89 13.41 17.20
CA ARG A 459 -3.34 13.58 17.02
C ARG A 459 -4.10 13.64 18.36
N VAL A 460 -3.75 12.80 19.33
CA VAL A 460 -4.32 12.86 20.68
C VAL A 460 -4.03 14.22 21.35
N LEU A 461 -2.80 14.69 21.26
CA LEU A 461 -2.40 15.98 21.84
C LEU A 461 -3.16 17.14 21.20
N ASP A 462 -3.35 17.14 19.88
CA ASP A 462 -4.05 18.21 19.18
C ASP A 462 -5.55 18.22 19.52
N ILE A 463 -6.22 17.06 19.57
CA ILE A 463 -7.62 16.96 20.00
C ILE A 463 -7.80 17.54 21.40
N ARG A 464 -6.89 17.22 22.34
CA ARG A 464 -6.99 17.70 23.72
C ARG A 464 -6.88 19.22 23.85
N LYS A 465 -6.18 19.89 22.93
CA LYS A 465 -6.06 21.36 22.91
C LYS A 465 -7.31 22.08 22.42
N LYS A 466 -8.29 21.37 21.85
CA LYS A 466 -9.51 21.99 21.32
C LYS A 466 -10.30 22.65 22.46
N SER A 467 -10.52 23.96 22.35
CA SER A 467 -11.38 24.71 23.27
C SER A 467 -12.85 24.32 23.13
N VAL A 468 -13.59 24.32 24.23
CA VAL A 468 -15.03 24.09 24.32
C VAL A 468 -15.67 25.10 25.26
N GLU A 469 -16.91 25.47 24.98
CA GLU A 469 -17.69 26.42 25.77
C GLU A 469 -19.07 25.81 26.10
N PHE A 470 -19.44 25.73 27.37
CA PHE A 470 -20.72 25.15 27.82
C PHE A 470 -21.28 25.86 29.04
N GLN A 471 -22.54 25.59 29.40
CA GLN A 471 -23.25 26.26 30.48
C GLN A 471 -23.37 25.38 31.74
N VAL A 472 -23.07 25.99 32.89
CA VAL A 472 -23.37 25.45 34.22
C VAL A 472 -24.22 26.46 34.97
N GLY A 473 -25.53 26.17 35.09
CA GLY A 473 -26.48 27.16 35.59
C GLY A 473 -26.54 28.37 34.65
N THR A 474 -26.17 29.54 35.15
CA THR A 474 -26.09 30.79 34.36
C THR A 474 -24.66 31.14 33.94
N ASN A 475 -23.67 30.31 34.29
CA ASN A 475 -22.26 30.58 34.02
C ASN A 475 -21.80 29.88 32.75
N THR A 476 -21.19 30.66 31.86
CA THR A 476 -20.45 30.14 30.71
C THR A 476 -19.06 29.66 31.16
N ILE A 477 -18.77 28.38 30.94
CA ILE A 477 -17.47 27.78 31.23
C ILE A 477 -16.70 27.65 29.91
N ASN A 478 -15.49 28.18 29.88
CA ASN A 478 -14.52 28.01 28.80
C ASN A 478 -13.40 27.09 29.28
N SER A 479 -13.14 26.02 28.52
CA SER A 479 -12.14 25.00 28.86
C SER A 479 -11.60 24.33 27.59
N THR A 480 -10.79 23.29 27.73
CA THR A 480 -10.36 22.43 26.62
C THR A 480 -10.91 21.01 26.77
N LEU A 481 -10.98 20.26 25.66
CA LEU A 481 -11.32 18.83 25.72
C LEU A 481 -10.40 18.06 26.65
N GLY A 482 -9.11 18.42 26.72
CA GLY A 482 -8.13 17.78 27.58
C GLY A 482 -8.26 18.09 29.07
N GLU A 483 -8.95 19.19 29.42
CA GLU A 483 -9.32 19.54 30.80
C GLU A 483 -10.68 18.94 31.17
N VAL A 484 -11.63 18.84 30.24
CA VAL A 484 -12.94 18.24 30.50
C VAL A 484 -12.85 16.73 30.62
N PHE A 485 -12.13 16.06 29.70
CA PHE A 485 -12.01 14.60 29.62
C PHE A 485 -10.58 14.17 29.94
N THR A 486 -10.39 13.60 31.13
CA THR A 486 -9.06 13.32 31.69
C THR A 486 -8.79 11.84 31.91
N SER A 487 -9.79 10.97 31.71
CA SER A 487 -9.59 9.52 31.78
C SER A 487 -9.06 8.93 30.48
N GLU A 488 -8.30 7.84 30.57
CA GLU A 488 -7.86 7.10 29.36
C GLU A 488 -9.06 6.66 28.53
N LYS A 489 -10.14 6.21 29.19
CA LYS A 489 -11.37 5.78 28.53
C LYS A 489 -12.02 6.90 27.72
N ALA A 490 -12.17 8.10 28.29
CA ALA A 490 -12.76 9.23 27.59
C ALA A 490 -11.89 9.69 26.41
N VAL A 491 -10.57 9.76 26.60
CA VAL A 491 -9.63 10.13 25.53
C VAL A 491 -9.63 9.11 24.39
N ALA A 492 -9.71 7.81 24.69
CA ALA A 492 -9.84 6.77 23.68
C ALA A 492 -11.13 6.89 22.86
N ILE A 493 -12.26 7.24 23.52
CA ILE A 493 -13.53 7.47 22.83
C ILE A 493 -13.45 8.72 21.93
N LEU A 494 -12.86 9.82 22.43
CA LEU A 494 -12.64 11.04 21.63
C LEU A 494 -11.79 10.75 20.40
N LEU A 495 -10.66 10.05 20.57
CA LEU A 495 -9.78 9.68 19.46
C LEU A 495 -10.51 8.79 18.45
N ARG A 496 -11.24 7.77 18.91
CA ARG A 496 -12.01 6.89 18.01
C ARG A 496 -13.03 7.66 17.20
N TRP A 497 -13.80 8.53 17.86
CA TRP A 497 -14.81 9.36 17.21
C TRP A 497 -14.14 10.29 16.20
N HIS A 498 -13.05 10.94 16.58
CA HIS A 498 -12.31 11.84 15.68
C HIS A 498 -11.76 11.11 14.46
N VAL A 499 -11.21 9.91 14.60
CA VAL A 499 -10.75 9.10 13.46
C VAL A 499 -11.89 8.83 12.47
N TYR A 500 -13.10 8.50 12.95
CA TYR A 500 -14.22 8.21 12.06
C TYR A 500 -14.89 9.47 11.47
N ARG A 501 -15.00 10.53 12.26
CA ARG A 501 -15.64 11.81 11.89
C ARG A 501 -14.93 12.98 12.60
N PRO A 502 -13.79 13.47 12.05
CA PRO A 502 -13.01 14.54 12.69
C PRO A 502 -13.88 15.76 13.01
N SER A 503 -14.72 16.18 12.06
CA SER A 503 -15.56 17.37 12.21
C SER A 503 -16.56 17.28 13.37
N HIS A 504 -17.02 16.09 13.75
CA HIS A 504 -17.92 15.94 14.90
C HIS A 504 -17.24 16.22 16.24
N VAL A 505 -15.91 16.19 16.29
CA VAL A 505 -15.16 16.38 17.53
C VAL A 505 -14.61 17.80 17.65
N VAL A 506 -14.16 18.39 16.53
CA VAL A 506 -13.34 19.62 16.59
C VAL A 506 -13.76 20.73 15.65
N HIS A 507 -14.62 20.48 14.67
CA HIS A 507 -14.97 21.52 13.69
C HIS A 507 -15.89 22.58 14.29
N PRO A 508 -15.60 23.89 14.17
CA PRO A 508 -16.35 24.95 14.85
C PRO A 508 -17.87 24.91 14.62
N ASN A 509 -18.29 24.54 13.41
CA ASN A 509 -19.72 24.53 13.03
C ASN A 509 -20.41 23.17 13.12
N TYR A 510 -19.67 22.08 13.37
CA TYR A 510 -20.20 20.72 13.27
C TYR A 510 -19.87 19.83 14.48
N GLU A 511 -19.06 20.34 15.41
CA GLU A 511 -18.72 19.60 16.61
C GLU A 511 -19.97 19.31 17.44
N ARG A 512 -19.99 18.14 18.06
CA ARG A 512 -21.11 17.62 18.84
C ARG A 512 -20.73 17.42 20.31
N ILE A 513 -19.47 17.62 20.67
CA ILE A 513 -18.94 17.31 21.99
C ILE A 513 -19.45 18.29 23.02
N THR A 514 -19.60 19.57 22.67
CA THR A 514 -20.22 20.57 23.56
C THR A 514 -21.66 20.18 23.91
N THR A 515 -22.45 19.70 22.95
CA THR A 515 -23.81 19.21 23.22
C THR A 515 -23.81 17.97 24.11
N VAL A 516 -22.82 17.08 23.95
CA VAL A 516 -22.64 15.91 24.82
C VAL A 516 -22.33 16.35 26.25
N ILE A 517 -21.40 17.29 26.44
CA ILE A 517 -21.07 17.86 27.76
C ILE A 517 -22.30 18.50 28.38
N GLN A 518 -23.03 19.34 27.62
CA GLN A 518 -24.23 20.01 28.11
C GLN A 518 -25.31 19.00 28.53
N SER A 519 -25.47 17.92 27.76
CA SER A 519 -26.44 16.86 28.06
C SER A 519 -26.06 16.10 29.33
N ALA A 520 -24.77 15.82 29.52
CA ALA A 520 -24.25 15.20 30.74
C ALA A 520 -24.55 16.06 31.99
N ILE A 521 -24.34 17.37 31.90
CA ILE A 521 -24.64 18.33 32.97
C ILE A 521 -26.14 18.36 33.27
N ASN A 522 -26.96 18.58 32.25
CA ASN A 522 -28.41 18.75 32.41
C ASN A 522 -29.11 17.51 32.95
N ASN A 523 -28.66 16.32 32.53
CA ASN A 523 -29.29 15.05 32.93
C ASN A 523 -28.80 14.54 34.30
N ASN A 524 -27.79 15.18 34.90
CA ASN A 524 -27.20 14.76 36.18
C ASN A 524 -27.11 15.94 37.16
N PRO A 525 -28.26 16.53 37.59
CA PRO A 525 -28.28 17.75 38.40
C PRO A 525 -27.75 17.57 39.83
N LEU A 526 -27.58 16.33 40.29
CA LEU A 526 -27.03 16.02 41.62
C LEU A 526 -25.50 16.06 41.66
N VAL A 527 -24.83 16.09 40.50
CA VAL A 527 -23.37 16.25 40.41
C VAL A 527 -23.02 17.72 40.61
N SER A 528 -21.95 17.99 41.36
CA SER A 528 -21.52 19.35 41.70
C SER A 528 -20.81 20.04 40.53
N TRP A 529 -21.54 20.36 39.46
CA TRP A 529 -21.00 20.97 38.23
C TRP A 529 -20.49 22.40 38.44
N HIS A 530 -20.94 23.09 39.49
CA HIS A 530 -20.54 24.47 39.81
C HIS A 530 -19.08 24.60 40.27
N LEU A 531 -18.41 23.49 40.56
CA LEU A 531 -16.97 23.46 40.81
C LEU A 531 -16.21 23.85 39.54
N GLN A 532 -15.03 24.46 39.70
CA GLN A 532 -14.09 24.65 38.59
C GLN A 532 -13.74 23.29 37.95
N VAL A 533 -13.53 23.25 36.63
CA VAL A 533 -13.24 22.01 35.89
C VAL A 533 -12.01 21.27 36.45
N SER A 534 -11.01 22.01 36.92
CA SER A 534 -9.83 21.45 37.60
C SER A 534 -10.14 20.73 38.92
N ASN A 535 -11.30 21.00 39.52
CA ASN A 535 -11.77 20.44 40.78
C ASN A 535 -12.89 19.41 40.57
N TRP A 536 -13.17 19.01 39.32
CA TRP A 536 -14.07 17.90 39.02
C TRP A 536 -13.43 16.57 39.43
N GLU A 537 -14.25 15.67 39.94
CA GLU A 537 -13.82 14.39 40.50
C GLU A 537 -14.27 13.22 39.61
N ASP A 538 -14.06 11.98 40.08
CA ASP A 538 -14.42 10.75 39.37
C ASP A 538 -15.90 10.68 38.97
N ILE A 539 -16.80 11.24 39.77
CA ILE A 539 -18.23 11.25 39.45
C ILE A 539 -18.53 12.08 38.20
N HIS A 540 -17.87 13.23 38.03
CA HIS A 540 -18.00 14.07 36.84
C HIS A 540 -17.46 13.34 35.60
N GLU A 541 -16.25 12.79 35.72
CA GLU A 541 -15.59 12.05 34.63
C GLU A 541 -16.43 10.83 34.20
N SER A 542 -16.99 10.08 35.15
CA SER A 542 -17.83 8.90 34.86
C SER A 542 -19.07 9.28 34.04
N VAL A 543 -19.81 10.30 34.47
CA VAL A 543 -21.02 10.78 33.78
C VAL A 543 -20.69 11.32 32.39
N LEU A 544 -19.62 12.12 32.27
CA LEU A 544 -19.15 12.65 30.99
C LEU A 544 -18.77 11.52 30.03
N THR A 545 -18.03 10.52 30.52
CA THR A 545 -17.58 9.38 29.71
C THR A 545 -18.74 8.52 29.23
N GLU A 546 -19.78 8.32 30.06
CA GLU A 546 -20.98 7.57 29.69
C GLU A 546 -21.76 8.24 28.56
N HIS A 547 -22.00 9.55 28.69
CA HIS A 547 -22.67 10.34 27.66
C HIS A 547 -21.85 10.40 26.37
N LEU A 548 -20.52 10.52 26.49
CA LEU A 548 -19.61 10.52 25.36
C LEU A 548 -19.63 9.17 24.62
N LEU A 549 -19.56 8.05 25.35
CA LEU A 549 -19.64 6.71 24.77
C LEU A 549 -20.99 6.48 24.06
N THR A 550 -22.09 6.91 24.69
CA THR A 550 -23.44 6.81 24.11
C THR A 550 -23.49 7.56 22.77
N ALA A 551 -23.04 8.82 22.74
CA ALA A 551 -23.06 9.62 21.53
C ALA A 551 -22.10 9.09 20.45
N ALA A 552 -20.89 8.66 20.82
CA ALA A 552 -19.93 8.09 19.89
C ALA A 552 -20.46 6.78 19.27
N SER A 553 -21.06 5.90 20.07
CA SER A 553 -21.58 4.61 19.61
C SER A 553 -22.78 4.74 18.67
N ALA A 554 -23.56 5.83 18.80
CA ALA A 554 -24.62 6.17 17.86
C ALA A 554 -24.07 6.61 16.48
N VAL A 555 -22.83 7.11 16.42
CA VAL A 555 -22.15 7.46 15.16
C VAL A 555 -21.45 6.24 14.57
N ASN A 556 -20.76 5.45 15.40
CA ASN A 556 -20.09 4.21 15.01
C ASN A 556 -19.99 3.28 16.22
N ASN A 557 -20.69 2.14 16.17
CA ASN A 557 -20.79 1.20 17.29
C ASN A 557 -19.53 0.35 17.52
N SER A 558 -18.52 0.39 16.63
CA SER A 558 -17.25 -0.34 16.82
C SER A 558 -16.48 0.07 18.09
N ILE A 559 -16.75 1.27 18.62
CA ILE A 559 -16.19 1.71 19.91
C ILE A 559 -16.64 0.83 21.08
N LEU A 560 -17.87 0.28 21.04
CA LEU A 560 -18.40 -0.53 22.15
C LEU A 560 -17.58 -1.80 22.37
N THR A 561 -17.08 -2.40 21.29
CA THR A 561 -16.22 -3.59 21.37
C THR A 561 -14.78 -3.22 21.66
N SER A 562 -14.24 -2.23 20.95
CA SER A 562 -12.81 -1.88 21.05
C SER A 562 -12.43 -1.26 22.39
N ILE A 563 -13.33 -0.50 23.03
CA ILE A 563 -13.04 0.13 24.34
C ILE A 563 -12.84 -0.88 25.48
N LEU A 564 -13.28 -2.12 25.29
CA LEU A 564 -13.12 -3.23 26.24
C LEU A 564 -11.78 -3.94 26.08
N PHE A 565 -10.98 -3.61 25.06
CA PHE A 565 -9.71 -4.26 24.82
C PHE A 565 -8.76 -4.11 26.02
N GLY A 566 -8.04 -5.19 26.32
CA GLY A 566 -6.98 -5.22 27.33
C GLY A 566 -7.40 -5.72 28.71
N SER A 567 -8.69 -6.02 28.93
CA SER A 567 -9.20 -6.56 30.22
C SER A 567 -8.42 -7.78 30.72
N ASP A 568 -8.03 -8.65 29.79
CA ASP A 568 -7.33 -9.91 30.07
C ASP A 568 -5.86 -9.86 29.62
N GLN A 569 -5.29 -8.67 29.46
CA GLN A 569 -3.92 -8.49 28.95
C GLN A 569 -3.00 -7.87 30.02
N PRO A 570 -1.69 -8.17 30.00
CA PRO A 570 -0.74 -7.66 31.00
C PRO A 570 -0.71 -6.13 31.15
N GLN A 571 -0.99 -5.38 30.08
CA GLN A 571 -1.07 -3.92 30.10
C GLN A 571 -2.33 -3.35 30.78
N GLY A 572 -3.36 -4.16 31.01
CA GLY A 572 -4.70 -3.74 31.40
C GLY A 572 -5.49 -3.03 30.30
N SER A 573 -6.79 -2.83 30.55
CA SER A 573 -7.69 -2.01 29.72
C SER A 573 -7.50 -0.52 30.01
N VAL A 574 -8.03 0.35 29.13
CA VAL A 574 -8.09 1.79 29.40
C VAL A 574 -8.70 2.06 30.78
N ARG A 575 -8.05 2.91 31.56
CA ARG A 575 -8.46 3.27 32.92
C ARG A 575 -9.61 4.29 32.91
N THR A 576 -10.48 4.14 33.90
CA THR A 576 -11.54 5.10 34.25
C THR A 576 -11.10 5.95 35.44
N GLY A 577 -11.78 7.07 35.67
CA GLY A 577 -11.46 7.98 36.77
C GLY A 577 -10.66 9.20 36.28
N ARG A 578 -10.82 10.29 37.01
CA ARG A 578 -10.21 11.59 36.74
C ARG A 578 -8.69 11.46 36.70
N ASP A 579 -8.05 12.20 35.79
CA ASP A 579 -6.59 12.31 35.65
C ASP A 579 -5.86 10.98 35.43
N THR A 580 -6.57 9.94 35.00
CA THR A 580 -5.92 8.67 34.66
C THR A 580 -5.20 8.72 33.31
N PHE A 581 -5.56 9.60 32.38
CA PHE A 581 -4.80 9.78 31.16
C PHE A 581 -3.53 10.60 31.41
N LEU A 582 -2.40 9.92 31.28
CA LEU A 582 -1.06 10.49 31.35
C LEU A 582 -0.47 10.60 29.95
N VAL A 583 0.09 11.77 29.63
CA VAL A 583 0.82 12.05 28.40
C VAL A 583 1.92 13.07 28.69
N ASP A 584 3.11 12.88 28.12
CA ASP A 584 4.17 13.88 28.20
C ASP A 584 3.78 15.11 27.38
N ALA A 585 4.10 16.29 27.91
CA ALA A 585 3.79 17.58 27.29
C ALA A 585 4.45 17.75 25.91
#